data_AF-A0A930K7H6-F1
#
_entry.id   AF-A0A930K7H6-F1
#
_cell.length_a   1.000
_cell.length_b   1.000
_cell.length_c   1.000
_cell.angle_alpha   90.00
_cell.angle_beta   90.00
_cell.angle_gamma   90.00
#
_symmetry.space_group_name_H-M   'P 1'
#
loop_
_entity.id
_entity.type
_entity.pdbx_description
1 polymer ?
#
loop_
_entity_poly.entity_id
_entity_poly.type
_entity_poly.pdbx_seq_one_letter_code
_entity_poly.pdbx_strand_id
1 'polypeptide(L)'
;MRKLMLIIAIATMTVVANAQNKVTTAKSTPEMVYYYTDFSVVRMKDTARKQDVFVPFLGENTTLNMEPMKDDEGNVISFEVPIAAFNYITSLGWELWLHDDHYNIIQRWFVRKKVTKQEFMRLTKEEMKLTKNVERIPSAAEELQRMVK
;
A
#
# COMPACT_ATOMS: atom_id res chain seq x y z
N MET A 1 11.63 -29.04 -59.53
CA MET A 1 10.65 -29.16 -58.42
C MET A 1 11.26 -29.47 -57.05
N ARG A 2 12.25 -30.37 -56.92
CA ARG A 2 12.88 -30.69 -55.60
C ARG A 2 13.58 -29.53 -54.88
N LYS A 3 14.21 -28.60 -55.61
CA LYS A 3 14.95 -27.46 -55.01
C LYS A 3 14.04 -26.37 -54.42
N LEU A 4 12.87 -26.14 -55.02
CA LEU A 4 11.89 -25.16 -54.53
C LEU A 4 11.17 -25.63 -53.25
N MET A 5 10.87 -26.93 -53.14
CA MET A 5 10.28 -27.49 -51.91
C MET A 5 11.25 -27.43 -50.72
N LEU A 6 12.56 -27.58 -50.96
CA LEU A 6 13.55 -27.49 -49.90
C LEU A 6 13.63 -26.07 -49.28
N ILE A 7 13.50 -25.04 -50.12
CA ILE A 7 13.56 -23.64 -49.69
C ILE A 7 12.32 -23.27 -48.86
N ILE A 8 11.13 -23.74 -49.25
CA ILE A 8 9.90 -23.53 -48.49
C ILE A 8 9.97 -24.25 -47.14
N ALA A 9 10.49 -25.47 -47.09
CA ALA A 9 10.64 -26.22 -45.83
C ALA A 9 11.58 -25.52 -44.83
N ILE A 10 12.71 -24.98 -45.30
CA ILE A 10 13.67 -24.25 -44.45
C ILE A 10 13.05 -22.94 -43.94
N ALA A 11 12.33 -22.21 -44.80
CA ALA A 11 11.64 -20.98 -44.42
C ALA A 11 10.51 -21.22 -43.40
N THR A 12 9.83 -22.37 -43.46
CA THR A 12 8.82 -22.72 -42.46
C THR A 12 9.43 -23.10 -41.11
N MET A 13 10.59 -23.77 -41.08
CA MET A 13 11.23 -24.16 -39.81
C MET A 13 11.78 -22.94 -39.04
N THR A 14 12.28 -21.92 -39.73
CA THR A 14 12.75 -20.68 -39.07
C THR A 14 11.59 -19.83 -38.53
N VAL A 15 10.44 -19.81 -39.20
CA VAL A 15 9.24 -19.13 -38.71
C VAL A 15 8.63 -19.84 -37.50
N VAL A 16 8.64 -21.19 -37.48
CA VAL A 16 8.15 -21.97 -36.34
C VAL A 16 9.06 -21.87 -35.12
N ALA A 17 10.40 -21.82 -35.30
CA ALA A 17 11.33 -21.59 -34.20
C ALA A 17 11.17 -20.21 -33.54
N ASN A 18 10.93 -19.15 -34.34
CA ASN A 18 10.65 -17.81 -33.82
C ASN A 18 9.24 -17.67 -33.20
N ALA A 19 8.28 -18.50 -33.62
CA ALA A 19 6.95 -18.57 -32.99
C ALA A 19 6.96 -19.37 -31.68
N GLN A 20 7.74 -20.46 -31.59
CA GLN A 20 7.90 -21.24 -30.37
C GLN A 20 8.70 -20.48 -29.28
N ASN A 21 9.71 -19.70 -29.65
CA ASN A 21 10.40 -18.80 -28.70
C ASN A 21 9.57 -17.57 -28.29
N LYS A 22 8.43 -17.33 -28.96
CA LYS A 22 7.42 -16.33 -28.57
C LYS A 22 6.28 -16.90 -27.74
N VAL A 23 6.33 -18.19 -27.38
CA VAL A 23 5.54 -18.73 -26.27
C VAL A 23 6.18 -18.22 -24.98
N THR A 24 5.89 -16.95 -24.70
CA THR A 24 5.49 -16.47 -23.38
C THR A 24 6.17 -17.21 -22.22
N THR A 25 7.45 -16.93 -22.00
CA THR A 25 7.85 -16.49 -20.66
C THR A 25 7.16 -15.15 -20.41
N ALA A 26 5.84 -15.18 -20.28
CA ALA A 26 5.14 -14.10 -19.62
C ALA A 26 5.81 -14.03 -18.26
N LYS A 27 6.67 -13.03 -18.05
CA LYS A 27 7.14 -12.68 -16.71
C LYS A 27 5.87 -12.63 -15.90
N SER A 28 5.69 -13.58 -14.98
CA SER A 28 4.51 -13.63 -14.15
C SER A 28 4.43 -12.26 -13.49
N THR A 29 3.46 -11.43 -13.91
CA THR A 29 3.29 -10.11 -13.32
C THR A 29 3.20 -10.34 -11.82
N PRO A 30 4.05 -9.70 -11.00
CA PRO A 30 4.03 -9.90 -9.57
C PRO A 30 2.61 -9.69 -9.05
N GLU A 31 2.11 -10.62 -8.25
CA GLU A 31 0.80 -10.48 -7.61
C GLU A 31 0.82 -9.19 -6.78
N MET A 32 -0.13 -8.29 -7.05
CA MET A 32 -0.23 -6.98 -6.39
C MET A 32 -1.33 -7.03 -5.33
N VAL A 33 -1.05 -6.49 -4.16
CA VAL A 33 -1.97 -6.40 -3.03
C VAL A 33 -1.95 -4.99 -2.43
N TYR A 34 -2.94 -4.68 -1.59
CA TYR A 34 -2.98 -3.42 -0.87
C TYR A 34 -2.35 -3.57 0.52
N TYR A 35 -1.38 -2.71 0.81
CA TYR A 35 -0.88 -2.48 2.16
C TYR A 35 -1.62 -1.29 2.76
N TYR A 36 -2.07 -1.40 4.02
CA TYR A 36 -2.83 -0.38 4.73
C TYR A 36 -2.02 0.16 5.91
N THR A 37 -2.20 1.43 6.22
CA THR A 37 -1.66 2.06 7.43
C THR A 37 -2.46 3.32 7.80
N ASP A 38 -2.14 3.92 8.93
CA ASP A 38 -2.74 5.17 9.40
C ASP A 38 -2.02 6.39 8.85
N PHE A 39 -2.75 7.47 8.68
CA PHE A 39 -2.25 8.77 8.23
C PHE A 39 -2.97 9.90 8.95
N SER A 40 -2.25 10.95 9.30
CA SER A 40 -2.82 12.18 9.86
C SER A 40 -2.02 13.41 9.44
N VAL A 41 -2.62 14.59 9.51
CA VAL A 41 -1.96 15.86 9.21
C VAL A 41 -2.11 16.81 10.40
N VAL A 42 -1.08 16.93 11.22
CA VAL A 42 -1.14 17.66 12.50
C VAL A 42 -0.65 19.10 12.32
N ARG A 43 -1.39 20.06 12.87
CA ARG A 43 -0.93 21.45 12.99
C ARG A 43 0.13 21.56 14.08
N MET A 44 1.32 22.04 13.73
CA MET A 44 2.47 22.19 14.60
C MET A 44 3.06 23.61 14.49
N LYS A 45 4.04 23.93 15.36
CA LYS A 45 4.79 25.18 15.31
C LYS A 45 6.18 24.94 14.71
N ASP A 46 6.50 25.60 13.60
CA ASP A 46 7.88 25.75 13.15
C ASP A 46 8.54 26.89 13.94
N THR A 47 9.43 26.52 14.86
CA THR A 47 10.10 27.48 15.74
C THR A 47 11.18 28.29 15.02
N ALA A 48 11.80 27.75 13.96
CA ALA A 48 12.79 28.45 13.17
C ALA A 48 12.14 29.53 12.30
N ARG A 49 10.99 29.22 11.68
CA ARG A 49 10.22 30.17 10.85
C ARG A 49 9.18 30.97 11.63
N LYS A 50 8.97 30.67 12.91
CA LYS A 50 8.00 31.31 13.83
C LYS A 50 6.55 31.25 13.35
N GLN A 51 6.20 30.26 12.55
CA GLN A 51 4.85 30.12 11.98
C GLN A 51 4.23 28.76 12.30
N ASP A 52 2.94 28.66 12.05
CA ASP A 52 2.22 27.40 12.16
C ASP A 52 2.35 26.64 10.84
N VAL A 53 2.56 25.33 10.94
CA VAL A 53 2.75 24.43 9.80
C VAL A 53 1.93 23.17 9.98
N PHE A 54 1.75 22.42 8.90
CA PHE A 54 1.02 21.17 8.86
C PHE A 54 1.97 20.04 8.52
N VAL A 55 2.06 19.05 9.42
CA VAL A 55 3.03 17.96 9.34
C VAL A 55 2.28 16.65 9.08
N PRO A 56 2.57 15.92 7.99
CA PRO A 56 2.03 14.58 7.78
C PRO A 56 2.69 13.57 8.73
N PHE A 57 1.86 12.72 9.30
CA PHE A 57 2.23 11.59 10.15
C PHE A 57 1.77 10.30 9.50
N LEU A 58 2.61 9.26 9.55
CA LEU A 58 2.30 7.93 9.04
C LEU A 58 2.40 6.91 10.18
N GLY A 59 1.46 5.97 10.24
CA GLY A 59 1.44 4.91 11.24
C GLY A 59 2.58 3.92 11.10
N GLU A 60 3.06 3.43 12.23
CA GLU A 60 3.82 2.18 12.29
C GLU A 60 2.86 1.05 12.62
N ASN A 61 2.64 0.10 11.73
CA ASN A 61 1.62 -0.95 11.92
C ASN A 61 1.83 -1.87 13.15
N THR A 62 2.99 -1.79 13.81
CA THR A 62 3.28 -2.52 15.05
C THR A 62 2.78 -1.81 16.31
N THR A 63 2.52 -0.50 16.24
CA THR A 63 2.04 0.32 17.35
C THR A 63 0.85 1.18 16.90
N LEU A 64 0.07 1.74 17.83
CA LEU A 64 -0.92 2.76 17.45
C LEU A 64 -0.29 4.15 17.23
N ASN A 65 1.04 4.25 17.34
CA ASN A 65 1.76 5.49 17.21
C ASN A 65 1.97 5.84 15.73
N MET A 66 1.97 7.14 15.45
CA MET A 66 2.30 7.68 14.14
C MET A 66 3.53 8.56 14.29
N GLU A 67 4.45 8.46 13.34
CA GLU A 67 5.67 9.25 13.31
C GLU A 67 5.59 10.32 12.22
N PRO A 68 6.21 11.50 12.41
CA PRO A 68 6.23 12.53 11.39
C PRO A 68 7.04 12.04 10.20
N MET A 69 6.52 12.28 8.99
CA MET A 69 7.27 11.94 7.79
C MET A 69 8.54 12.80 7.69
N LYS A 70 9.64 12.15 7.32
CA LYS A 70 10.95 12.79 7.16
C LYS A 70 11.45 12.62 5.73
N ASP A 71 12.28 13.55 5.29
CA ASP A 71 13.05 13.40 4.05
C ASP A 71 14.24 12.45 4.26
N ASP A 72 15.03 12.24 3.21
CA ASP A 72 16.19 11.34 3.22
C ASP A 72 17.32 11.81 4.16
N GLU A 73 17.32 13.09 4.55
CA GLU A 73 18.26 13.67 5.51
C GLU A 73 17.75 13.61 6.96
N GLY A 74 16.50 13.16 7.16
CA GLY A 74 15.85 13.08 8.46
C GLY A 74 15.13 14.35 8.88
N ASN A 75 15.02 15.36 8.01
CA ASN A 75 14.27 16.58 8.31
C ASN A 75 12.76 16.29 8.28
N VAL A 76 12.02 16.84 9.25
CA VAL A 76 10.56 16.72 9.28
C VAL A 76 9.96 17.50 8.11
N ILE A 77 9.17 16.81 7.30
CA ILE A 77 8.45 17.40 6.18
C ILE A 77 7.27 18.19 6.75
N SER A 78 7.12 19.45 6.32
CA SER A 78 6.02 20.31 6.77
C SER A 78 5.54 21.22 5.65
N PHE A 79 4.27 21.62 5.73
CA PHE A 79 3.60 22.42 4.72
C PHE A 79 2.86 23.61 5.35
N GLU A 80 2.66 24.68 4.60
CA GLU A 80 1.92 25.86 5.08
C GLU A 80 0.40 25.64 5.11
N VAL A 81 -0.09 24.66 4.34
CA VAL A 81 -1.51 24.31 4.25
C VAL A 81 -1.71 22.78 4.29
N PRO A 82 -2.80 22.27 4.90
CA PRO A 82 -2.99 20.83 5.06
C PRO A 82 -3.15 20.09 3.74
N ILE A 83 -3.78 20.72 2.73
CA ILE A 83 -4.00 20.11 1.41
C ILE A 83 -2.69 19.73 0.71
N ALA A 84 -1.60 20.46 0.96
CA ALA A 84 -0.29 20.12 0.41
C ALA A 84 0.28 18.83 1.00
N ALA A 85 0.00 18.54 2.28
CA ALA A 85 0.36 17.26 2.90
C ALA A 85 -0.41 16.08 2.30
N PHE A 86 -1.70 16.26 1.98
CA PHE A 86 -2.48 15.26 1.26
C PHE A 86 -1.97 15.03 -0.18
N ASN A 87 -1.63 16.10 -0.89
CA ASN A 87 -1.02 15.99 -2.22
C ASN A 87 0.34 15.28 -2.15
N TYR A 88 1.13 15.53 -1.11
CA TYR A 88 2.40 14.87 -0.90
C TYR A 88 2.23 13.36 -0.75
N ILE A 89 1.35 12.89 0.13
CA ILE A 89 1.23 11.44 0.36
C ILE A 89 0.66 10.70 -0.88
N THR A 90 -0.24 11.34 -1.62
CA THR A 90 -0.73 10.80 -2.90
C THR A 90 0.36 10.74 -3.97
N SER A 91 1.29 11.71 -4.01
CA SER A 91 2.46 11.65 -4.89
C SER A 91 3.39 10.46 -4.59
N LEU A 92 3.40 9.99 -3.33
CA LEU A 92 4.13 8.79 -2.90
C LEU A 92 3.40 7.48 -3.23
N GLY A 93 2.25 7.55 -3.92
CA GLY A 93 1.45 6.40 -4.34
C GLY A 93 0.48 5.88 -3.28
N TRP A 94 0.22 6.64 -2.22
CA TRP A 94 -0.83 6.32 -1.26
C TRP A 94 -2.20 6.81 -1.74
N GLU A 95 -3.22 6.03 -1.44
CA GLU A 95 -4.62 6.33 -1.69
C GLU A 95 -5.33 6.53 -0.34
N LEU A 96 -6.07 7.64 -0.19
CA LEU A 96 -6.98 7.83 0.94
C LEU A 96 -8.10 6.78 0.82
N TRP A 97 -8.37 6.01 1.89
CA TRP A 97 -9.33 4.90 1.84
C TRP A 97 -10.53 5.11 2.75
N LEU A 98 -10.29 5.32 4.05
CA LEU A 98 -11.37 5.50 5.03
C LEU A 98 -10.96 6.58 6.03
N HIS A 99 -11.94 7.35 6.48
CA HIS A 99 -11.75 8.38 7.49
C HIS A 99 -12.33 7.86 8.82
N ASP A 100 -11.53 7.92 9.88
CA ASP A 100 -12.00 7.69 11.25
C ASP A 100 -12.39 9.04 11.86
N ASP A 101 -13.69 9.25 12.07
CA ASP A 101 -14.31 10.49 12.53
C ASP A 101 -14.62 10.52 14.03
N HIS A 102 -13.98 9.68 14.86
CA HIS A 102 -14.14 9.76 16.31
C HIS A 102 -13.68 11.13 16.88
N TYR A 103 -14.65 12.03 16.94
CA TYR A 103 -14.76 13.34 17.58
C TYR A 103 -13.49 13.88 18.28
N ASN A 104 -12.90 14.92 17.67
CA ASN A 104 -12.09 16.00 18.27
C ASN A 104 -10.56 16.01 18.14
N ILE A 105 -9.91 15.11 17.40
CA ILE A 105 -8.49 15.28 17.08
C ILE A 105 -8.32 15.02 15.59
N ILE A 106 -7.88 16.05 14.86
CA ILE A 106 -7.23 15.98 13.53
C ILE A 106 -7.35 14.60 12.84
N GLN A 107 -8.38 14.50 11.99
CA GLN A 107 -8.71 13.44 11.05
C GLN A 107 -7.64 12.35 10.88
N ARG A 108 -7.85 11.18 11.51
CA ARG A 108 -7.06 9.98 11.21
C ARG A 108 -7.66 9.32 9.97
N TRP A 109 -6.83 9.11 8.97
CA TRP A 109 -7.19 8.44 7.73
C TRP A 109 -6.54 7.07 7.70
N PHE A 110 -7.28 6.06 7.31
CA PHE A 110 -6.66 4.86 6.76
C PHE A 110 -6.27 5.15 5.31
N VAL A 111 -4.99 4.96 5.02
CA VAL A 111 -4.42 5.04 3.67
C VAL A 111 -3.97 3.67 3.21
N ARG A 112 -3.95 3.48 1.89
CA ARG A 112 -3.47 2.23 1.29
C ARG A 112 -2.54 2.46 0.12
N LYS A 113 -1.63 1.53 -0.12
CA LYS A 113 -0.69 1.57 -1.26
C LYS A 113 -0.65 0.21 -1.95
N LYS A 114 -0.67 0.21 -3.29
CA LYS A 114 -0.43 -1.02 -4.06
C LYS A 114 1.04 -1.41 -3.95
N VAL A 115 1.29 -2.63 -3.48
CA VAL A 115 2.62 -3.21 -3.33
C VAL A 115 2.63 -4.62 -3.90
N THR A 116 3.82 -5.15 -4.20
CA THR A 116 3.94 -6.57 -4.56
C THR A 116 3.65 -7.43 -3.34
N LYS A 117 3.17 -8.66 -3.55
CA LYS A 117 2.96 -9.61 -2.45
C LYS A 117 4.22 -9.88 -1.64
N GLN A 118 5.38 -9.92 -2.29
CA GLN A 118 6.67 -10.08 -1.61
C GLN A 118 6.94 -8.91 -0.66
N GLU A 119 6.70 -7.68 -1.11
CA GLU A 119 6.86 -6.48 -0.29
C GLU A 119 5.84 -6.43 0.84
N PHE A 120 4.59 -6.76 0.57
CA PHE A 120 3.56 -6.88 1.60
C PHE A 120 3.97 -7.86 2.70
N MET A 121 4.46 -9.04 2.33
CA MET A 121 4.93 -10.04 3.30
C MET A 121 6.14 -9.53 4.08
N ARG A 122 7.02 -8.72 3.48
CA ARG A 122 8.16 -8.11 4.17
C ARG A 122 7.69 -7.08 5.21
N LEU A 123 6.77 -6.20 4.83
CA LEU A 123 6.23 -5.15 5.69
C LEU A 123 5.45 -5.74 6.88
N THR A 124 4.62 -6.75 6.63
CA THR A 124 3.71 -7.31 7.65
C THR A 124 4.30 -8.47 8.47
N LYS A 125 5.54 -8.90 8.16
CA LYS A 125 6.15 -10.09 8.78
C LYS A 125 6.20 -10.00 10.30
N GLU A 126 6.59 -8.84 10.81
CA GLU A 126 6.78 -8.61 12.25
C GLU A 126 5.46 -8.33 12.98
N GLU A 127 4.43 -7.91 12.24
CA GLU A 127 3.08 -7.67 12.75
C GLU A 127 2.30 -8.99 12.95
N MET A 128 2.54 -9.97 12.09
CA MET A 128 1.78 -11.22 12.04
C MET A 128 2.14 -12.14 13.21
N LYS A 129 1.20 -12.28 14.15
CA LYS A 129 1.30 -13.26 15.26
C LYS A 129 0.44 -14.48 14.96
N LEU A 130 1.03 -15.67 15.09
CA LEU A 130 0.33 -16.94 14.86
C LEU A 130 -0.10 -17.55 16.19
N THR A 131 -1.37 -17.92 16.31
CA THR A 131 -1.91 -18.60 17.49
C THR A 131 -3.02 -19.56 17.06
N LYS A 132 -3.15 -20.67 17.80
CA LYS A 132 -4.30 -21.59 17.68
C LYS A 132 -5.38 -21.30 18.73
N ASN A 133 -5.09 -20.38 19.65
CA ASN A 133 -5.90 -20.10 20.84
C ASN A 133 -6.56 -18.73 20.68
N VAL A 134 -7.55 -18.64 19.79
CA VAL A 134 -8.39 -17.45 19.61
C VAL A 134 -9.85 -17.85 19.78
N GLU A 135 -10.58 -17.05 20.55
CA GLU A 135 -12.02 -17.21 20.73
C GLU A 135 -12.73 -16.03 20.07
N ARG A 136 -13.86 -16.31 19.43
CA ARG A 136 -14.68 -15.26 18.79
C ARG A 136 -15.40 -14.47 19.87
N ILE A 137 -15.16 -13.16 19.91
CA ILE A 137 -15.98 -12.22 20.68
C ILE A 137 -17.29 -11.98 19.90
N PRO A 138 -18.48 -12.23 20.48
CA PRO A 138 -19.75 -11.90 19.86
C PRO A 138 -19.89 -10.39 19.60
N SER A 139 -20.62 -10.03 18.55
CA SER A 139 -20.95 -8.61 18.31
C SER A 139 -22.00 -8.10 19.29
N ALA A 140 -22.05 -6.79 19.51
CA ALA A 140 -23.06 -6.15 20.36
C ALA A 140 -24.50 -6.50 19.93
N ALA A 141 -24.75 -6.66 18.63
CA ALA A 141 -26.05 -7.07 18.10
C ALA A 141 -26.41 -8.51 18.49
N GLU A 142 -25.44 -9.43 18.46
CA GLU A 142 -25.63 -10.83 18.88
C GLU A 142 -25.84 -10.93 20.39
N GLU A 143 -25.15 -10.11 21.19
CA GLU A 143 -25.37 -10.04 22.63
C GLU A 143 -26.75 -9.48 22.95
N LEU A 144 -27.16 -8.39 22.30
CA LEU A 144 -28.49 -7.80 22.45
C LEU A 144 -29.58 -8.84 22.11
N GLN A 145 -29.42 -9.58 21.01
CA GLN A 145 -30.36 -10.65 20.63
C GLN A 145 -30.45 -11.77 21.66
N ARG A 146 -29.36 -12.08 22.39
CA ARG A 146 -29.38 -13.08 23.48
C ARG A 146 -30.10 -12.58 24.72
N MET A 147 -30.02 -11.29 25.02
CA MET A 147 -30.64 -10.69 26.21
C MET A 147 -32.16 -10.51 26.09
N VAL A 148 -32.68 -10.48 24.86
CA VAL A 148 -34.11 -10.30 24.57
C VAL A 148 -34.84 -11.64 24.38
N LYS A 149 -34.14 -12.78 24.49
CA LYS A 149 -34.72 -14.14 24.54
C LYS A 149 -34.77 -14.65 25.97
#